data_AF-A0A7W1KJL7-F1
#
_entry.id   AF-A0A7W1KJL7-F1
#
_cell.length_a   1.000
_cell.length_b   1.000
_cell.length_c   1.000
_cell.angle_alpha   90.00
_cell.angle_beta   90.00
_cell.angle_gamma   90.00
#
_symmetry.space_group_name_H-M   'P 1'
#
loop_
_entity.id
_entity.type
_entity.pdbx_description
1 polymer ?
#
loop_
_entity_poly.entity_id
_entity_poly.type
_entity_poly.pdbx_seq_one_letter_code
_entity_poly.pdbx_strand_id
1 'polypeptide(L)'
;MSLTVRQYLDRAKGQTIPPLVLELILRSGKSFYIKSVFEVDDKAEMVPLRVWDLRALTQADLDTVLRRLGAVQSRDELENIERLHPKLDHGNLWVLLAEIEAIVEWHSDLWPGVDRPEARQVVVGFRS
;
A
#
# COMPACT_ATOMS: atom_id res chain seq x y z
N MET A 1 -4.91 -16.51 -11.91
CA MET A 1 -6.21 -15.88 -11.55
C MET A 1 -5.91 -14.53 -10.96
N SER A 2 -6.49 -13.45 -11.47
CA SER A 2 -6.43 -12.13 -10.83
C SER A 2 -7.31 -12.15 -9.57
N LEU A 3 -6.81 -11.62 -8.46
CA LEU A 3 -7.60 -11.43 -7.25
C LEU A 3 -8.60 -10.29 -7.48
N THR A 4 -9.79 -10.41 -6.90
CA THR A 4 -10.68 -9.24 -6.80
C THR A 4 -10.07 -8.22 -5.82
N VAL A 5 -10.45 -6.94 -5.96
CA VAL A 5 -10.02 -5.87 -5.03
C VAL A 5 -10.26 -6.26 -3.57
N ARG A 6 -11.43 -6.83 -3.27
CA ARG A 6 -11.77 -7.28 -1.91
C ARG A 6 -10.83 -8.38 -1.43
N GLN A 7 -10.62 -9.43 -2.23
CA GLN A 7 -9.70 -10.52 -1.88
C GLN A 7 -8.27 -10.03 -1.65
N TYR A 8 -7.82 -9.05 -2.42
CA TYR A 8 -6.49 -8.46 -2.23
C TYR A 8 -6.41 -7.66 -0.92
N LEU A 9 -7.40 -6.79 -0.65
CA LEU A 9 -7.47 -6.02 0.58
C LEU A 9 -7.57 -6.91 1.82
N ASP A 10 -8.35 -7.99 1.76
CA ASP A 10 -8.47 -8.97 2.84
C ASP A 10 -7.13 -9.66 3.15
N ARG A 11 -6.30 -9.94 2.14
CA ARG A 11 -4.95 -10.48 2.34
C ARG A 11 -4.01 -9.47 3.01
N ALA A 12 -4.14 -8.20 2.68
CA ALA A 12 -3.32 -7.12 3.24
C ALA A 12 -3.80 -6.66 4.63
N LYS A 13 -4.96 -7.13 5.10
CA LYS A 13 -5.56 -6.75 6.38
C LYS A 13 -4.63 -7.04 7.56
N GLY A 14 -4.53 -6.08 8.48
CA GLY A 14 -3.72 -6.19 9.69
C GLY A 14 -2.20 -6.09 9.47
N GLN A 15 -1.73 -5.94 8.23
CA GLN A 15 -0.31 -5.74 7.92
C GLN A 15 0.01 -4.24 7.83
N THR A 16 1.20 -3.87 8.32
CA THR A 16 1.79 -2.55 8.04
C THR A 16 2.49 -2.60 6.70
N ILE A 17 2.03 -1.75 5.79
CA ILE A 17 2.51 -1.67 4.41
C ILE A 17 3.50 -0.51 4.30
N PRO A 18 4.69 -0.71 3.72
CA PRO A 18 5.67 0.36 3.61
C PRO A 18 5.18 1.52 2.72
N PRO A 19 5.65 2.76 2.96
CA PRO A 19 5.41 3.88 2.06
C PRO A 19 5.85 3.54 0.64
N LEU A 20 5.13 4.10 -0.35
CA LEU A 20 5.47 3.97 -1.77
C LEU A 20 5.34 2.55 -2.35
N VAL A 21 4.86 1.56 -1.57
CA VAL A 21 4.76 0.16 -2.02
C VAL A 21 3.38 -0.16 -2.58
N LEU A 22 2.29 0.14 -1.86
CA LEU A 22 0.96 -0.22 -2.33
C LEU A 22 0.15 1.04 -2.63
N GLU A 23 -0.13 1.30 -3.90
CA GLU A 23 -0.89 2.45 -4.35
C GLU A 23 -2.34 2.06 -4.66
N LEU A 24 -3.27 2.76 -4.03
CA LEU A 24 -4.68 2.75 -4.33
C LEU A 24 -4.98 3.82 -5.39
N ILE A 25 -5.63 3.44 -6.49
CA ILE A 25 -6.12 4.37 -7.51
C ILE A 25 -7.64 4.37 -7.48
N LEU A 26 -8.22 5.55 -7.27
CA LEU A 26 -9.66 5.75 -7.32
C LEU A 26 -10.12 6.08 -8.73
N ARG A 27 -11.40 5.80 -9.04
CA ARG A 27 -12.04 6.17 -10.31
C ARG A 27 -11.98 7.67 -10.61
N SER A 28 -11.92 8.51 -9.57
CA SER A 28 -11.71 9.95 -9.69
C SER A 28 -10.33 10.36 -10.23
N GLY A 29 -9.39 9.43 -10.37
CA GLY A 29 -7.99 9.67 -10.74
C GLY A 29 -7.08 10.05 -9.56
N LYS A 30 -7.63 10.21 -8.34
CA LYS A 30 -6.81 10.40 -7.14
C LYS A 30 -6.14 9.09 -6.74
N SER A 31 -4.91 9.17 -6.25
CA SER A 31 -4.18 8.03 -5.70
C SER A 31 -3.66 8.26 -4.30
N PHE A 32 -3.49 7.17 -3.57
CA PHE A 32 -3.01 7.15 -2.19
C PHE A 32 -2.15 5.92 -1.94
N TYR A 33 -1.08 6.05 -1.15
CA TYR A 33 -0.30 4.88 -0.74
C TYR A 33 -0.88 4.28 0.54
N ILE A 34 -1.28 3.00 0.51
CA ILE A 34 -1.87 2.30 1.65
C ILE A 34 -0.79 2.01 2.70
N LYS A 35 -1.08 2.35 3.95
CA LYS A 35 -0.32 1.98 5.15
C LYS A 35 -0.92 0.77 5.86
N SER A 36 -2.24 0.72 5.98
CA SER A 36 -2.94 -0.38 6.66
C SER A 36 -4.33 -0.55 6.09
N VAL A 37 -4.76 -1.81 6.00
CA VAL A 37 -6.13 -2.18 5.62
C VAL A 37 -6.86 -2.68 6.87
N PHE A 38 -8.04 -2.12 7.12
CA PHE A 38 -8.93 -2.53 8.20
C PHE A 38 -10.06 -3.43 7.69
N GLU A 39 -10.90 -3.93 8.60
CA GLU A 39 -12.05 -4.75 8.26
C GLU A 39 -13.03 -3.99 7.36
N VAL A 40 -13.46 -4.64 6.28
CA VAL A 40 -14.46 -4.11 5.34
C VAL A 40 -15.83 -4.09 6.04
N ASP A 41 -16.53 -2.97 5.94
CA ASP A 41 -17.94 -2.89 6.29
C ASP A 41 -18.76 -3.46 5.13
N ASP A 42 -19.21 -4.71 5.30
CA ASP A 42 -19.99 -5.43 4.28
C ASP A 42 -21.37 -4.81 4.02
N LYS A 43 -21.93 -4.03 4.96
CA LYS A 43 -23.23 -3.38 4.76
C LYS A 43 -23.10 -2.10 3.94
N ALA A 44 -22.05 -1.32 4.21
CA ALA A 44 -21.77 -0.09 3.50
C ALA A 44 -20.96 -0.32 2.21
N GLU A 45 -20.42 -1.52 2.01
CA GLU A 45 -19.43 -1.84 0.97
C GLU A 45 -18.22 -0.89 1.01
N MET A 46 -17.79 -0.53 2.23
CA MET A 46 -16.73 0.43 2.47
C MET A 46 -15.54 -0.23 3.14
N VAL A 47 -14.34 0.15 2.73
CA VAL A 47 -13.10 -0.23 3.38
C VAL A 47 -12.49 0.98 4.09
N PRO A 48 -12.26 0.91 5.42
CA PRO A 48 -11.41 1.84 6.11
C PRO A 48 -9.95 1.52 5.79
N LEU A 49 -9.18 2.55 5.45
CA LEU A 49 -7.77 2.46 5.14
C LEU A 49 -7.01 3.51 5.93
N ARG A 50 -5.80 3.16 6.38
CA ARG A 50 -4.79 4.16 6.71
C ARG A 50 -3.90 4.33 5.50
N VAL A 51 -3.60 5.57 5.12
CA VAL A 51 -2.75 5.90 3.98
C VAL A 51 -1.56 6.74 4.44
N TRP A 52 -0.44 6.64 3.74
CA TRP A 52 0.70 7.51 3.94
C TRP A 52 0.41 8.92 3.43
N ASP A 53 0.64 9.93 4.26
CA ASP A 53 0.59 11.32 3.84
C ASP A 53 1.99 11.78 3.42
N LEU A 54 2.15 11.96 2.11
CA LEU A 54 3.41 12.35 1.49
C LEU A 54 3.48 13.85 1.19
N ARG A 55 2.42 14.62 1.47
CA ARG A 55 2.31 16.02 1.02
C ARG A 55 3.34 16.94 1.67
N ALA A 56 3.82 16.60 2.86
CA ALA A 56 4.85 17.34 3.58
C ALA A 56 6.29 16.99 3.13
N LEU A 57 6.46 15.99 2.25
CA LEU A 57 7.75 15.50 1.79
C LEU A 57 8.18 16.21 0.50
N THR A 58 9.39 16.75 0.51
CA THR A 58 10.09 17.19 -0.69
C THR A 58 10.69 15.98 -1.42
N GLN A 59 11.18 16.19 -2.65
CA GLN A 59 11.89 15.13 -3.39
C GLN A 59 13.08 14.56 -2.60
N ALA A 60 13.87 15.40 -1.94
CA ALA A 60 15.00 14.95 -1.12
C ALA A 60 14.57 14.14 0.12
N ASP A 61 13.41 14.48 0.69
CA ASP A 61 12.82 13.69 1.78
C ASP A 61 12.38 12.30 1.24
N LEU A 62 11.74 12.24 0.05
CA LEU A 62 11.35 10.99 -0.61
C LEU A 62 12.55 10.10 -0.95
N ASP A 63 13.63 10.67 -1.49
CA ASP A 63 14.87 9.94 -1.78
C ASP A 63 15.48 9.34 -0.49
N THR A 64 15.33 10.04 0.63
CA THR A 64 15.75 9.54 1.95
C THR A 64 14.87 8.40 2.43
N VAL A 65 13.56 8.50 2.27
CA VAL A 65 12.61 7.42 2.58
C VAL A 65 12.92 6.18 1.76
N LEU A 66 13.06 6.31 0.42
CA LEU A 66 13.37 5.20 -0.48
C LEU A 66 14.69 4.51 -0.14
N ARG A 67 15.74 5.28 0.13
CA ARG A 67 17.05 4.72 0.52
C ARG A 67 16.98 3.96 1.84
N ARG A 68 16.22 4.45 2.82
CA ARG A 68 16.03 3.75 4.11
C ARG A 68 15.17 2.51 3.95
N LEU A 69 14.12 2.56 3.12
CA LEU A 69 13.31 1.40 2.76
C LEU A 69 14.16 0.30 2.11
N GLY A 70 15.06 0.65 1.19
CA GLY A 70 15.98 -0.30 0.57
C GLY A 70 17.00 -0.92 1.53
N ALA A 71 17.17 -0.35 2.73
CA ALA A 71 18.03 -0.90 3.77
C ALA A 71 17.29 -1.86 4.72
N VAL A 72 15.95 -1.86 4.72
CA VAL A 72 15.15 -2.76 5.56
C VAL A 72 15.37 -4.20 5.12
N GLN A 73 15.80 -5.06 6.05
CA GLN A 73 16.11 -6.47 5.75
C GLN A 73 14.98 -7.42 6.14
N SER A 74 14.10 -6.99 7.06
CA SER A 74 13.04 -7.84 7.61
C SER A 74 11.73 -7.07 7.82
N ARG A 75 10.63 -7.81 7.91
CA ARG A 75 9.29 -7.23 8.14
C ARG A 75 9.13 -6.62 9.52
N ASP A 76 9.82 -7.16 10.52
CA ASP A 76 9.74 -6.67 11.91
C ASP A 76 10.32 -5.25 12.01
N GLU A 77 11.28 -4.90 11.16
CA GLU A 77 11.81 -3.53 11.05
C GLU A 77 10.76 -2.54 10.51
N LEU A 78 9.73 -3.03 9.79
CA LEU A 78 8.60 -2.22 9.34
C LEU A 78 7.64 -1.87 10.49
N GLU A 79 7.73 -2.50 11.66
CA GLU A 79 6.94 -2.07 12.82
C GLU A 79 7.32 -0.66 13.28
N ASN A 80 8.56 -0.25 13.02
CA ASN A 80 9.08 1.09 13.30
C ASN A 80 9.15 1.97 12.05
N ILE A 81 8.40 1.65 11.01
CA ILE A 81 8.43 2.35 9.72
C ILE A 81 8.15 3.87 9.81
N GLU A 82 7.47 4.31 10.86
CA GLU A 82 7.24 5.72 11.15
C GLU A 82 8.55 6.48 11.46
N ARG A 83 9.66 5.77 11.76
CA ARG A 83 11.00 6.33 11.92
C ARG A 83 11.76 6.55 10.61
N LEU A 84 11.20 6.15 9.46
CA LEU A 84 11.85 6.35 8.16
C LEU A 84 12.12 7.82 7.88
N HIS A 85 11.21 8.72 8.25
CA HIS A 85 11.43 10.15 8.11
C HIS A 85 10.55 10.94 9.08
N PRO A 86 11.07 11.99 9.77
CA PRO A 86 10.31 12.73 10.78
C PRO A 86 9.09 13.49 10.24
N LYS A 87 9.05 13.75 8.93
CA LYS A 87 7.91 14.40 8.26
C LYS A 87 6.90 13.40 7.65
N LEU A 88 7.18 12.10 7.74
CA LEU A 88 6.29 11.08 7.21
C LEU A 88 5.08 10.95 8.16
N ASP A 89 3.89 11.18 7.64
CA ASP A 89 2.65 11.15 8.42
C ASP A 89 1.63 10.19 7.77
N HIS A 90 0.44 10.07 8.35
CA HIS A 90 -0.63 9.25 7.82
C HIS A 90 -2.00 9.94 7.88
N GLY A 91 -2.86 9.56 6.94
CA GLY A 91 -4.27 9.92 6.91
C GLY A 91 -5.17 8.69 7.05
N ASN A 92 -6.43 8.91 7.42
CA ASN A 92 -7.46 7.88 7.36
C ASN A 92 -8.38 8.15 6.17
N LEU A 93 -8.69 7.09 5.43
CA LEU A 93 -9.53 7.15 4.25
C LEU A 93 -10.63 6.09 4.36
N TRP A 94 -11.86 6.48 4.05
CA TRP A 94 -12.98 5.56 3.95
C TRP A 94 -13.41 5.51 2.49
N VAL A 95 -13.31 4.34 1.87
CA VAL A 95 -13.48 4.19 0.41
C VAL A 95 -14.56 3.18 0.12
N LEU A 96 -15.51 3.53 -0.75
CA LEU A 96 -16.44 2.57 -1.33
C LEU A 96 -15.66 1.61 -2.25
N LEU A 97 -15.85 0.30 -2.10
CA LEU A 97 -15.18 -0.70 -2.94
C LEU A 97 -15.46 -0.48 -4.44
N ALA A 98 -16.62 0.07 -4.78
CA ALA A 98 -16.98 0.41 -6.15
C ALA A 98 -16.10 1.52 -6.76
N GLU A 99 -15.58 2.43 -5.94
CA GLU A 99 -14.75 3.57 -6.33
C GLU A 99 -13.27 3.23 -6.53
N ILE A 100 -12.86 2.04 -6.12
CA ILE A 100 -11.50 1.54 -6.35
C ILE A 100 -11.40 1.08 -7.81
N GLU A 101 -10.56 1.79 -8.56
CA GLU A 101 -10.26 1.45 -9.96
C GLU A 101 -9.19 0.37 -10.01
N ALA A 102 -8.09 0.57 -9.28
CA ALA A 102 -6.98 -0.36 -9.23
C ALA A 102 -6.23 -0.29 -7.90
N ILE A 103 -5.53 -1.37 -7.58
CA ILE A 103 -4.47 -1.40 -6.56
C ILE A 103 -3.21 -1.82 -7.29
N VAL A 104 -2.16 -0.99 -7.18
CA VAL A 104 -0.87 -1.22 -7.81
C VAL A 104 0.15 -1.51 -6.73
N GLU A 105 0.78 -2.67 -6.83
CA GLU A 105 1.91 -3.04 -6.00
C GLU A 105 3.19 -2.61 -6.71
N TRP A 106 3.79 -1.54 -6.20
CA TRP A 106 5.09 -1.05 -6.58
C TRP A 106 6.16 -1.81 -5.80
N HIS A 107 7.19 -2.25 -6.52
CA HIS A 107 8.33 -3.04 -6.05
C HIS A 107 8.67 -2.89 -4.55
N SER A 108 8.61 -4.01 -3.83
CA SER A 108 9.34 -4.17 -2.58
C SER A 108 9.69 -5.65 -2.40
N ASP A 109 10.95 -5.95 -2.12
CA ASP A 109 11.40 -7.29 -1.69
C ASP A 109 10.77 -7.74 -0.35
N LEU A 110 9.88 -6.93 0.25
CA LEU A 110 9.31 -7.09 1.60
C LEU A 110 7.85 -7.61 1.61
N TRP A 111 7.26 -7.90 0.45
CA TRP A 111 5.88 -8.44 0.34
C TRP A 111 5.85 -9.99 0.41
N PRO A 112 4.82 -10.62 1.03
CA PRO A 112 4.84 -12.04 1.35
C PRO A 112 4.23 -12.91 0.23
N GLY A 113 4.87 -14.03 -0.09
CA GLY A 113 4.29 -15.08 -0.95
C GLY A 113 4.87 -15.19 -2.37
N VAL A 114 5.97 -14.49 -2.66
CA VAL A 114 6.75 -14.75 -3.88
C VAL A 114 7.88 -15.71 -3.54
N ASP A 115 7.59 -17.02 -3.57
CA ASP A 115 8.65 -17.99 -3.87
C ASP A 115 9.24 -17.55 -5.21
N ARG A 116 10.51 -17.12 -5.21
CA ARG A 116 11.16 -16.60 -6.41
C ARG A 116 11.40 -17.74 -7.39
N PRO A 117 10.80 -17.69 -8.59
CA PRO A 117 11.57 -17.98 -9.78
C PRO A 117 11.71 -16.69 -10.60
N GLU A 118 12.89 -16.60 -11.18
CA GLU A 118 13.46 -15.48 -11.88
C GLU A 118 12.48 -14.82 -12.87
N ALA A 119 12.42 -13.48 -12.78
CA ALA A 119 11.66 -12.57 -13.62
C ALA A 119 10.14 -12.81 -13.66
N ARG A 120 9.32 -11.97 -13.01
CA ARG A 120 8.01 -11.56 -13.60
C ARG A 120 7.18 -10.50 -12.85
N GLN A 121 6.75 -9.55 -13.69
CA GLN A 121 5.45 -8.87 -13.82
C GLN A 121 4.87 -8.07 -12.66
N VAL A 122 4.73 -6.76 -12.92
CA VAL A 122 3.75 -5.85 -12.29
C VAL A 122 2.39 -6.55 -12.26
N VAL A 123 1.90 -6.86 -11.07
CA VAL A 123 0.55 -7.40 -10.88
C VAL A 123 -0.42 -6.23 -10.87
N VAL A 124 -1.01 -5.95 -12.04
CA VAL A 124 -2.14 -5.02 -12.12
C VAL A 124 -3.42 -5.82 -11.89
N GLY A 125 -4.09 -5.57 -10.76
CA GLY A 125 -5.43 -6.10 -10.52
C GLY A 125 -6.43 -5.32 -11.37
N PHE A 126 -6.84 -5.88 -12.50
CA PHE A 126 -7.94 -5.34 -13.31
C PHE A 126 -9.29 -5.93 -12.88
N ARG A 127 -10.35 -5.12 -12.89
CA ARG A 127 -11.73 -5.62 -12.87
C ARG A 127 -12.17 -6.05 -14.28
N SER A 128 -12.87 -7.18 -14.36
CA SER A 128 -13.84 -7.49 -15.41
C SER A 128 -15.19 -6.84 -15.10
#